data_AF-A0A937Z0U3-F1
#
_entry.id   AF-A0A937Z0U3-F1
#
_cell.length_a   1.000
_cell.length_b   1.000
_cell.length_c   1.000
_cell.angle_alpha   90.00
_cell.angle_beta   90.00
_cell.angle_gamma   90.00
#
_symmetry.space_group_name_H-M   'P 1'
#
loop_
_entity.id
_entity.type
_entity.pdbx_description
1 polymer ?
#
loop_
_entity_poly.entity_id
_entity_poly.type
_entity_poly.pdbx_seq_one_letter_code
_entity_poly.pdbx_strand_id
1 'polypeptide(L)'
;MRSRERVISALRHEATDRPPIDFGGMRSTGIMALAYRKLKAHLGLAEDTLVYDVIQQLAQPSEAVLDAFGVDVVDLGRAFLTRPEDWRDWTLPDGSAAKAPCYFAPESDGAGGWVVRAQDGTVFGRMPKGSQHLTQCCWPLHGLRNAEEIGEL
;
A
#
# COMPACT_ATOMS: atom_id res chain seq x y z
N MET A 1 -0.63 -14.49 -26.52
CA MET A 1 -1.71 -14.83 -25.57
C MET A 1 -2.15 -13.57 -24.84
N ARG A 2 -3.41 -13.45 -24.40
CA ARG A 2 -3.84 -12.34 -23.52
C ARG A 2 -3.36 -12.57 -22.08
N SER A 3 -3.24 -11.53 -21.26
CA SER A 3 -2.75 -11.64 -19.87
C SER A 3 -3.49 -12.70 -19.05
N ARG A 4 -4.82 -12.67 -19.06
CA ARG A 4 -5.65 -13.68 -18.37
C ARG A 4 -5.37 -15.11 -18.87
N GLU A 5 -5.22 -15.29 -20.18
CA GLU A 5 -4.95 -16.62 -20.75
C GLU A 5 -3.56 -17.11 -20.32
N ARG A 6 -2.56 -16.22 -20.35
CA ARG A 6 -1.19 -16.51 -19.91
C ARG A 6 -1.15 -16.97 -18.45
N VAL A 7 -1.82 -16.26 -17.55
CA VAL A 7 -1.90 -16.62 -16.13
C VAL A 7 -2.58 -17.98 -15.94
N ILE A 8 -3.73 -18.20 -16.59
CA ILE A 8 -4.47 -19.46 -16.44
C ILE A 8 -3.69 -20.66 -17.01
N SER A 9 -3.04 -20.52 -18.16
CA SER A 9 -2.20 -21.57 -18.73
C SER A 9 -0.97 -21.86 -17.86
N ALA A 10 -0.31 -20.83 -17.31
CA ALA A 10 0.81 -21.03 -16.39
C ALA A 10 0.39 -21.78 -15.12
N LEU A 11 -0.76 -21.44 -14.52
CA LEU A 11 -1.32 -22.16 -13.36
C LEU A 11 -1.70 -23.62 -13.68
N ARG A 12 -1.98 -23.93 -14.94
CA ARG A 12 -2.23 -25.28 -15.43
C ARG A 12 -0.96 -26.02 -15.87
N HIS A 13 0.21 -25.39 -15.72
CA HIS A 13 1.49 -25.93 -16.17
C HIS A 13 1.53 -26.17 -17.69
N GLU A 14 0.77 -25.38 -18.46
CA GLU A 14 0.77 -25.38 -19.92
C GLU A 14 1.82 -24.39 -20.45
N ALA A 15 2.27 -24.60 -21.70
CA ALA A 15 3.21 -23.69 -22.34
C ALA A 15 2.59 -22.29 -22.55
N THR A 16 3.36 -21.25 -22.22
CA THR A 16 3.00 -19.84 -22.41
C THR A 16 3.96 -19.15 -23.38
N ASP A 17 3.51 -18.06 -24.02
CA ASP A 17 4.35 -17.22 -24.88
C ASP A 17 5.50 -16.52 -24.12
N ARG A 18 5.29 -16.25 -22.82
CA ARG A 18 6.32 -15.83 -21.84
C ARG A 18 5.81 -16.11 -20.41
N PRO A 19 6.68 -16.09 -19.38
CA PRO A 19 6.22 -16.14 -17.99
C PRO A 19 5.23 -14.99 -17.68
N PRO A 20 4.16 -15.24 -16.90
CA PRO A 20 3.32 -14.18 -16.37
C PRO A 20 4.13 -13.25 -15.45
N ILE A 21 3.83 -11.95 -15.49
CA ILE A 21 4.48 -10.92 -14.69
C ILE A 21 3.49 -10.40 -13.64
N ASP A 22 3.88 -10.45 -12.38
CA ASP A 22 3.21 -9.79 -11.27
C ASP A 22 4.05 -8.59 -10.79
N PHE A 23 3.43 -7.41 -10.76
CA PHE A 23 4.00 -6.19 -10.21
C PHE A 23 2.88 -5.37 -9.56
N GLY A 24 2.58 -5.68 -8.29
CA GLY A 24 1.49 -5.05 -7.55
C GLY A 24 0.13 -5.75 -7.72
N GLY A 25 0.11 -7.03 -8.07
CA GLY A 25 -1.07 -7.89 -7.96
C GLY A 25 -1.43 -8.25 -6.52
N MET A 26 -0.47 -8.12 -5.60
CA MET A 26 -0.66 -8.15 -4.14
C MET A 26 0.27 -7.11 -3.50
N ARG A 27 -0.06 -6.61 -2.30
CA ARG A 27 0.79 -5.69 -1.52
C ARG A 27 2.26 -6.14 -1.46
N SER A 28 2.52 -7.39 -1.11
CA SER A 28 3.89 -7.91 -1.01
C SER A 28 4.65 -8.00 -2.33
N THR A 29 3.98 -7.94 -3.48
CA THR A 29 4.59 -7.92 -4.82
C THR A 29 4.62 -6.52 -5.44
N GLY A 30 4.26 -5.50 -4.66
CA GLY A 30 4.26 -4.10 -5.08
C GLY A 30 5.61 -3.40 -4.91
N ILE A 31 5.55 -2.08 -4.80
CA ILE A 31 6.72 -1.20 -4.76
C ILE A 31 6.50 -0.06 -3.76
N MET A 32 7.54 0.28 -3.00
CA MET A 32 7.50 1.41 -2.07
C MET A 32 7.24 2.72 -2.82
N ALA A 33 6.41 3.61 -2.26
CA ALA A 33 6.03 4.87 -2.88
C ALA A 33 7.24 5.76 -3.23
N LEU A 34 8.26 5.76 -2.38
CA LEU A 34 9.54 6.44 -2.63
C LEU A 34 10.26 5.92 -3.87
N ALA A 35 10.33 4.59 -4.02
CA ALA A 35 10.96 3.95 -5.18
C ALA A 35 10.10 4.14 -6.44
N TYR A 36 8.78 4.02 -6.30
CA TYR A 36 7.83 4.20 -7.39
C TYR A 36 7.88 5.62 -7.97
N ARG A 37 8.05 6.64 -7.12
CA ARG A 37 8.25 8.02 -7.58
C ARG A 37 9.49 8.14 -8.48
N LYS A 38 10.61 7.54 -8.09
CA LYS A 38 11.85 7.53 -8.89
C LYS A 38 11.65 6.77 -10.21
N LEU A 39 10.93 5.66 -10.17
CA LEU A 39 10.57 4.89 -11.35
C LEU A 39 9.73 5.71 -12.33
N LYS A 40 8.68 6.38 -11.86
CA LYS A 40 7.86 7.26 -12.69
C LYS A 40 8.66 8.40 -13.30
N ALA A 41 9.54 9.05 -12.53
CA ALA A 41 10.42 10.08 -13.05
C ALA A 41 11.36 9.56 -14.15
N HIS A 42 11.90 8.35 -13.98
CA HIS A 42 12.72 7.70 -14.99
C HIS A 42 11.95 7.36 -16.27
N LEU A 43 10.66 7.01 -16.14
CA LEU A 43 9.75 6.74 -17.24
C LEU A 43 9.11 8.00 -17.86
N GLY A 44 9.40 9.20 -17.32
CA GLY A 44 8.80 10.46 -17.78
C GLY A 44 7.32 10.64 -17.43
N LEU A 45 6.82 9.92 -16.42
CA LEU A 45 5.43 9.98 -15.96
C LEU A 45 5.24 11.04 -14.88
N ALA A 46 4.28 11.96 -15.09
CA ALA A 46 4.01 13.10 -14.22
C ALA A 46 2.73 12.96 -13.36
N GLU A 47 2.20 11.75 -13.22
CA GLU A 47 1.01 11.45 -12.42
C GLU A 47 1.28 11.41 -10.90
N ASP A 48 0.22 11.49 -10.10
CA ASP A 48 0.30 11.37 -8.64
C ASP A 48 0.79 9.98 -8.19
N THR A 49 1.49 9.93 -7.05
CA THR A 49 1.84 8.66 -6.38
C THR A 49 0.76 8.33 -5.37
N LEU A 50 0.00 7.26 -5.60
CA LEU A 50 -1.05 6.82 -4.69
C LEU A 50 -0.50 5.78 -3.72
N VAL A 51 -0.40 6.11 -2.43
CA VAL A 51 0.01 5.20 -1.34
C VAL A 51 -1.20 4.42 -0.86
N TYR A 52 -1.47 3.25 -1.44
CA TYR A 52 -2.67 2.48 -1.10
C TYR A 52 -2.47 1.57 0.13
N ASP A 53 -1.24 1.09 0.36
CA ASP A 53 -0.86 0.42 1.60
C ASP A 53 -0.09 1.40 2.47
N VAL A 54 -0.80 1.98 3.43
CA VAL A 54 -0.25 2.99 4.34
C VAL A 54 0.66 2.39 5.41
N ILE A 55 0.56 1.09 5.68
CA ILE A 55 1.41 0.42 6.69
C ILE A 55 2.82 0.25 6.12
N GLN A 56 2.90 -0.25 4.89
CA GLN A 56 4.15 -0.51 4.19
C GLN A 56 4.62 0.66 3.31
N GLN A 57 3.82 1.73 3.23
CA GLN A 57 4.01 2.88 2.33
C GLN A 57 4.21 2.44 0.86
N LEU A 58 3.39 1.50 0.39
CA LEU A 58 3.46 1.00 -0.99
C LEU A 58 2.59 1.82 -1.93
N ALA A 59 3.11 2.07 -3.13
CA ALA A 59 2.35 2.70 -4.19
C ALA A 59 1.46 1.68 -4.91
N GLN A 60 0.30 2.15 -5.37
CA GLN A 60 -0.48 1.47 -6.40
C GLN A 60 0.11 1.82 -7.77
N PRO A 61 0.66 0.85 -8.53
CA PRO A 61 1.12 1.10 -9.88
C PRO A 61 -0.03 1.59 -10.77
N SER A 62 0.25 2.55 -11.64
CA SER A 62 -0.73 3.10 -12.58
C SER A 62 -0.85 2.22 -13.81
N GLU A 63 -1.94 2.38 -14.57
CA GLU A 63 -2.12 1.69 -15.85
C GLU A 63 -0.92 1.89 -16.79
N ALA A 64 -0.39 3.12 -16.87
CA ALA A 64 0.77 3.42 -17.72
C ALA A 64 2.01 2.59 -17.35
N VAL A 65 2.25 2.38 -16.04
CA VAL A 65 3.37 1.54 -15.59
C VAL A 65 3.08 0.05 -15.80
N LEU A 66 1.86 -0.39 -15.53
CA LEU A 66 1.44 -1.78 -15.74
C LEU A 66 1.57 -2.18 -17.22
N ASP A 67 1.13 -1.31 -18.13
CA ASP A 67 1.26 -1.49 -19.58
C ASP A 67 2.72 -1.50 -20.02
N ALA A 68 3.54 -0.57 -19.51
CA ALA A 68 4.96 -0.49 -19.86
C ALA A 68 5.74 -1.76 -19.48
N PHE A 69 5.39 -2.42 -18.38
CA PHE A 69 6.01 -3.69 -17.96
C PHE A 69 5.28 -4.94 -18.44
N GLY A 70 4.14 -4.79 -19.13
CA GLY A 70 3.33 -5.93 -19.57
C GLY A 70 2.83 -6.78 -18.41
N VAL A 71 2.42 -6.15 -17.30
CA VAL A 71 1.96 -6.83 -16.09
C VAL A 71 0.67 -7.59 -16.39
N ASP A 72 0.55 -8.82 -15.85
CA ASP A 72 -0.53 -9.74 -16.20
C ASP A 72 -1.66 -9.79 -15.17
N VAL A 73 -1.44 -9.22 -14.00
CA VAL A 73 -2.35 -9.24 -12.86
C VAL A 73 -2.43 -7.87 -12.19
N VAL A 74 -3.56 -7.59 -11.54
CA VAL A 74 -3.77 -6.37 -10.78
C VAL A 74 -4.43 -6.70 -9.44
N ASP A 75 -4.12 -5.92 -8.40
CA ASP A 75 -4.72 -6.08 -7.08
C ASP A 75 -6.22 -5.75 -7.11
N LEU A 76 -7.08 -6.64 -6.61
CA LEU A 76 -8.53 -6.42 -6.60
C LEU A 76 -8.93 -5.20 -5.75
N GLY A 77 -8.15 -4.86 -4.73
CA GLY A 77 -8.38 -3.74 -3.82
C GLY A 77 -8.40 -2.38 -4.52
N ARG A 78 -7.79 -2.27 -5.70
CA ARG A 78 -7.83 -1.06 -6.52
C ARG A 78 -9.24 -0.69 -7.00
N ALA A 79 -10.22 -1.59 -6.86
CA ALA A 79 -11.63 -1.33 -7.18
C ALA A 79 -12.37 -0.52 -6.10
N PHE A 80 -11.79 -0.31 -4.91
CA PHE A 80 -12.47 0.36 -3.80
C PHE A 80 -12.20 1.87 -3.71
N LEU A 81 -11.01 2.35 -4.08
CA LEU A 81 -10.61 3.76 -3.98
C LEU A 81 -10.42 4.37 -5.37
N THR A 82 -11.52 4.62 -6.06
CA THR A 82 -11.52 4.98 -7.49
C THR A 82 -11.84 6.44 -7.76
N ARG A 83 -12.38 7.16 -6.77
CA ARG A 83 -12.79 8.55 -6.94
C ARG A 83 -11.73 9.49 -6.36
N PRO A 84 -11.55 10.69 -6.93
CA PRO A 84 -10.59 11.66 -6.40
C PRO A 84 -10.75 11.96 -4.89
N GLU A 85 -11.99 12.00 -4.39
CA GLU A 85 -12.31 12.24 -2.97
C GLU A 85 -11.95 11.10 -2.01
N ASP A 86 -11.69 9.90 -2.55
CA ASP A 86 -11.21 8.76 -1.74
C ASP A 86 -9.72 8.96 -1.36
N TRP A 87 -9.06 9.97 -1.94
CA TRP A 87 -7.66 10.29 -1.76
C TRP A 87 -7.46 11.70 -1.19
N ARG A 88 -6.44 11.85 -0.36
CA ARG A 88 -6.00 13.14 0.21
C ARG A 88 -4.51 13.31 -0.01
N ASP A 89 -4.06 14.57 0.01
CA ASP A 89 -2.64 14.86 -0.08
C ASP A 89 -1.87 14.27 1.10
N TRP A 90 -0.70 13.72 0.79
CA TRP A 90 0.18 13.05 1.72
C TRP A 90 1.64 13.39 1.40
N THR A 91 2.45 13.50 2.43
CA THR A 91 3.89 13.77 2.29
C THR A 91 4.65 12.52 2.71
N LEU A 92 5.44 11.96 1.79
CA LEU A 92 6.29 10.81 2.06
C LEU A 92 7.40 11.17 3.05
N PRO A 93 8.07 10.18 3.69
CA PRO A 93 9.13 10.44 4.66
C PRO A 93 10.32 11.27 4.13
N ASP A 94 10.54 11.34 2.81
CA ASP A 94 11.57 12.17 2.19
C ASP A 94 11.11 13.60 1.84
N GLY A 95 9.87 13.96 2.20
CA GLY A 95 9.26 15.26 1.90
C GLY A 95 8.57 15.34 0.53
N SER A 96 8.62 14.28 -0.28
CA SER A 96 7.99 14.29 -1.60
C SER A 96 6.47 14.13 -1.52
N ALA A 97 5.77 14.75 -2.48
CA ALA A 97 4.32 14.70 -2.58
C ALA A 97 3.82 13.32 -3.05
N ALA A 98 2.73 12.89 -2.43
CA ALA A 98 1.95 11.71 -2.75
C ALA A 98 0.48 11.94 -2.36
N LYS A 99 -0.35 10.92 -2.56
CA LYS A 99 -1.70 10.86 -2.02
C LYS A 99 -1.88 9.59 -1.22
N ALA A 100 -2.69 9.64 -0.18
CA ALA A 100 -3.07 8.49 0.64
C ALA A 100 -4.60 8.42 0.76
N PRO A 101 -5.18 7.27 1.15
CA PRO A 101 -6.61 7.16 1.37
C PRO A 101 -7.12 8.21 2.37
N CYS A 102 -8.30 8.76 2.13
CA CYS A 102 -8.86 9.84 2.96
C CYS A 102 -9.04 9.43 4.44
N TYR A 103 -9.30 8.15 4.69
CA TYR A 103 -9.40 7.57 6.04
C TYR A 103 -8.05 7.45 6.76
N PHE A 104 -6.92 7.54 6.04
CA PHE A 104 -5.60 7.57 6.65
C PHE A 104 -5.29 8.98 7.12
N ALA A 105 -5.54 9.22 8.42
CA ALA A 105 -5.35 10.51 9.07
C ALA A 105 -4.37 10.38 10.25
N PRO A 106 -3.07 10.14 9.98
CA PRO A 106 -2.08 10.17 11.05
C PRO A 106 -1.90 11.59 11.59
N GLU A 107 -1.58 11.67 12.88
CA GLU A 107 -1.24 12.90 13.59
C GLU A 107 0.29 13.01 13.73
N SER A 108 0.82 14.23 13.69
CA SER A 108 2.23 14.47 14.00
C SER A 108 2.52 14.06 15.44
N ASP A 109 3.65 13.37 15.66
CA ASP A 109 4.13 13.03 17.01
C ASP A 109 4.90 14.19 17.69
N GLY A 110 5.08 15.32 17.01
CA GLY A 110 5.87 16.47 17.48
C GLY A 110 7.40 16.30 17.37
N ALA A 111 7.89 15.12 17.02
CA ALA A 111 9.30 14.78 16.86
C ALA A 111 9.70 14.50 15.38
N GLY A 112 8.79 14.78 14.44
CA GLY A 112 8.97 14.56 13.00
C GLY A 112 8.57 13.16 12.53
N GLY A 113 7.90 12.39 13.37
CA GLY A 113 7.20 11.18 13.01
C GLY A 113 5.67 11.36 13.06
N TRP A 114 4.98 10.23 13.03
CA TRP A 114 3.54 10.16 12.95
C TRP A 114 2.97 9.12 13.91
N VAL A 115 1.76 9.37 14.41
CA VAL A 115 0.98 8.41 15.19
C VAL A 115 -0.41 8.26 14.60
N VAL A 116 -1.00 7.08 14.75
CA VAL A 116 -2.41 6.84 14.42
C VAL A 116 -3.15 6.52 15.71
N ARG A 117 -4.26 7.25 15.94
CA ARG A 117 -5.07 7.14 17.15
C ARG A 117 -6.44 6.55 16.83
N ALA A 118 -6.93 5.74 17.76
CA ALA A 118 -8.34 5.40 17.83
C ALA A 118 -9.15 6.58 18.41
N GLN A 119 -10.47 6.49 18.34
CA GLN A 119 -11.38 7.56 18.78
C GLN A 119 -11.27 7.87 20.29
N ASP A 120 -10.87 6.89 21.10
CA ASP A 120 -10.62 7.01 22.53
C ASP A 120 -9.24 7.62 22.87
N GLY A 121 -8.45 7.96 21.84
CA GLY A 121 -7.10 8.51 21.98
C GLY A 121 -5.99 7.45 22.04
N THR A 122 -6.31 6.16 22.06
CA THR A 122 -5.35 5.06 22.09
C THR A 122 -4.46 5.08 20.85
N VAL A 123 -3.14 5.18 21.05
CA VAL A 123 -2.16 5.10 19.95
C VAL A 123 -1.96 3.64 19.59
N PHE A 124 -2.40 3.26 18.38
CA PHE A 124 -2.24 1.88 17.90
C PHE A 124 -1.23 1.74 16.77
N GLY A 125 -0.81 2.84 16.14
CA GLY A 125 0.23 2.86 15.12
C GLY A 125 1.23 3.99 15.33
N ARG A 126 2.51 3.74 15.04
CA ARG A 126 3.59 4.74 15.06
C ARG A 126 4.48 4.62 13.83
N MET A 127 4.85 5.74 13.24
CA MET A 127 5.88 5.86 12.21
C MET A 127 6.88 6.93 12.66
N PRO A 128 7.91 6.56 13.44
CA PRO A 128 8.90 7.51 13.94
C PRO A 128 9.63 8.25 12.82
N LYS A 129 10.24 9.38 13.14
CA LYS A 129 11.10 10.12 12.20
C LYS A 129 12.13 9.19 11.56
N GLY A 130 12.18 9.18 10.22
CA GLY A 130 13.09 8.35 9.44
C GLY A 130 12.60 6.91 9.19
N SER A 131 11.49 6.48 9.82
CA SER A 131 10.82 5.24 9.47
C SER A 131 10.07 5.38 8.15
N GLN A 132 10.07 4.31 7.37
CA GLN A 132 9.26 4.16 6.16
C GLN A 132 8.01 3.31 6.38
N HIS A 133 7.81 2.81 7.60
CA HIS A 133 6.73 1.90 7.94
C HIS A 133 5.96 2.41 9.15
N LEU A 134 4.63 2.28 9.09
CA LEU A 134 3.78 2.39 10.27
C LEU A 134 3.83 1.05 11.01
N THR A 135 4.22 1.09 12.27
CA THR A 135 4.33 -0.11 13.11
C THR A 135 3.21 -0.11 14.14
N GLN A 136 2.56 -1.26 14.33
CA GLN A 136 1.59 -1.47 15.40
C GLN A 136 2.26 -1.29 16.77
N CYS A 137 1.56 -0.63 17.69
CA CYS A 137 2.05 -0.43 19.06
C CYS A 137 0.99 -0.59 20.15
N CYS A 138 -0.18 -1.12 19.80
CA CYS A 138 -1.23 -1.50 20.72
C CYS A 138 -1.58 -2.97 20.47
N TRP A 139 -1.67 -3.78 21.53
CA TRP A 139 -2.01 -5.19 21.47
C TRP A 139 -3.17 -5.46 22.42
N PRO A 140 -4.43 -5.24 21.99
CA PRO A 140 -5.60 -5.29 22.87
C PRO A 140 -5.77 -6.63 23.61
N LEU A 141 -5.24 -7.72 23.04
CA LEU A 141 -5.33 -9.07 23.61
C LEU A 141 -4.08 -9.47 24.42
N HIS A 142 -3.10 -8.57 24.58
CA HIS A 142 -1.87 -8.90 25.29
C HIS A 142 -2.16 -9.19 26.77
N GLY A 143 -1.70 -10.35 27.24
CA GLY A 143 -1.92 -10.80 28.61
C GLY A 143 -3.21 -11.59 28.83
N LEU A 144 -4.11 -11.63 27.85
CA LEU A 144 -5.28 -12.51 27.90
C LEU A 144 -4.84 -13.97 27.75
N ARG A 145 -5.48 -14.84 28.51
CA ARG A 145 -5.15 -16.27 28.56
C ARG A 145 -6.17 -17.13 27.82
N ASN A 146 -7.38 -16.63 27.64
CA ASN A 146 -8.48 -17.32 26.96
C ASN A 146 -9.48 -16.31 26.40
N ALA A 147 -10.46 -16.81 25.63
CA ALA A 147 -11.45 -15.98 24.97
C ALA A 147 -12.53 -15.41 25.90
N GLU A 148 -12.73 -15.99 27.10
CA GLU A 148 -13.72 -15.49 28.07
C GLU A 148 -13.31 -14.10 28.58
N GLU A 149 -12.02 -13.87 28.74
CA GLU A 149 -11.44 -12.58 29.16
C GLU A 149 -11.59 -11.46 28.11
N ILE A 150 -12.04 -11.76 26.87
CA ILE A 150 -12.29 -10.74 25.83
C ILE A 150 -13.59 -9.96 26.09
N GLY A 151 -14.61 -10.60 26.69
CA GLY A 151 -15.92 -9.98 26.90
C GLY A 151 -15.95 -8.85 27.94
N GLU A 152 -14.83 -8.65 28.65
CA GLU A 152 -14.67 -7.64 29.71
C GLU A 152 -13.92 -6.38 29.24
N LEU A 153 -13.43 -6.35 27.99
CA LEU A 153 -12.76 -5.21 27.34
C LEU A 153 -13.75 -4.28 26.64
#